data_AF-A0A3N7J935-F1
#
_entry.id   AF-A0A3N7J935-F1
#
_cell.length_a   1.000
_cell.length_b   1.000
_cell.length_c   1.000
_cell.angle_alpha   90.00
_cell.angle_beta   90.00
_cell.angle_gamma   90.00
#
_symmetry.space_group_name_H-M   'P 1'
#
loop_
_entity.id
_entity.type
_entity.pdbx_description
1 polymer ?
#
loop_
_entity_poly.entity_id
_entity_poly.type
_entity_poly.pdbx_seq_one_letter_code
_entity_poly.pdbx_strand_id
1 'polypeptide(L)'
;MLSHARTDMAMIRELANDEAAYRSLTLSWFEHSPLLDALKWLAQKQVRVIITTDHGTIRVKRASKVIGDRNTNTNLRYKQGKNLNYIAKDVFHVKNPHDALLPKLHVSSSFIFAKEDIYFVYPNNYNHFVNYFNETFQHGGISLEEMIIPFATYTTK
;
A
#
# COMPACT_ATOMS: atom_id res chain seq x y z
N MET A 1 7.14 2.24 -6.85
CA MET A 1 7.84 1.68 -8.05
C MET A 1 8.31 0.25 -7.79
N LEU A 2 9.10 -0.02 -6.74
CA LEU A 2 9.52 -1.40 -6.38
C LEU A 2 8.41 -2.27 -5.75
N SER A 3 7.47 -1.67 -5.01
CA SER A 3 6.31 -2.36 -4.43
C SER A 3 5.41 -3.01 -5.49
N HIS A 4 5.18 -2.33 -6.61
CA HIS A 4 4.41 -2.88 -7.75
C HIS A 4 5.25 -3.84 -8.60
N ALA A 5 6.54 -3.54 -8.84
CA ALA A 5 7.45 -4.40 -9.59
C ALA A 5 7.65 -5.79 -8.98
N ARG A 6 7.47 -5.95 -7.66
CA ARG A 6 7.51 -7.25 -6.97
C ARG A 6 6.34 -8.18 -7.35
N THR A 7 5.25 -7.64 -7.92
CA THR A 7 4.14 -8.47 -8.41
C THR A 7 4.43 -9.01 -9.81
N ASP A 8 5.19 -8.24 -10.61
CA ASP A 8 5.49 -8.54 -12.01
C ASP A 8 6.86 -9.22 -12.25
N MET A 9 7.81 -9.18 -11.30
CA MET A 9 9.14 -9.80 -11.46
C MET A 9 9.49 -10.73 -10.30
N ALA A 10 9.44 -12.04 -10.57
CA ALA A 10 9.84 -13.11 -9.64
C ALA A 10 11.23 -12.87 -9.01
N MET A 11 12.16 -12.29 -9.76
CA MET A 11 13.52 -11.96 -9.30
C MET A 11 13.54 -10.97 -8.11
N ILE A 12 12.67 -9.96 -8.11
CA ILE A 12 12.60 -8.98 -7.00
C ILE A 12 11.97 -9.62 -5.75
N ARG A 13 11.09 -10.62 -5.93
CA ARG A 13 10.54 -11.40 -4.79
C ARG A 13 11.63 -12.17 -4.07
N GLU A 14 12.55 -12.78 -4.81
CA GLU A 14 13.67 -13.55 -4.26
C GLU A 14 14.71 -12.66 -3.56
N LEU A 15 15.04 -11.51 -4.14
CA LEU A 15 16.05 -10.60 -3.60
C LEU A 15 15.58 -9.80 -2.37
N ALA A 16 14.28 -9.54 -2.24
CA ALA A 16 13.69 -8.81 -1.12
C ALA A 16 12.73 -9.71 -0.33
N ASN A 17 13.27 -10.78 0.26
CA ASN A 17 12.54 -11.80 1.01
C ASN A 17 12.05 -11.33 2.39
N ASP A 18 12.64 -10.28 2.96
CA ASP A 18 12.20 -9.65 4.20
C ASP A 18 12.28 -8.11 4.15
N GLU A 19 11.86 -7.45 5.23
CA GLU A 19 11.85 -5.99 5.33
C GLU A 19 13.25 -5.36 5.29
N ALA A 20 14.27 -6.04 5.82
CA ALA A 20 15.64 -5.52 5.83
C ALA A 20 16.26 -5.58 4.42
N ALA A 21 16.09 -6.70 3.72
CA ALA A 21 16.49 -6.87 2.33
C ALA A 21 15.76 -5.87 1.42
N TYR A 22 14.45 -5.66 1.63
CA TYR A 22 13.67 -4.67 0.87
C TYR A 22 14.21 -3.24 1.06
N ARG A 23 14.53 -2.85 2.30
CA ARG A 23 15.13 -1.54 2.59
C ARG A 23 16.52 -1.41 1.97
N SER A 24 17.35 -2.44 2.07
CA SER A 24 18.70 -2.46 1.49
C SER A 24 18.66 -2.29 -0.03
N LEU A 25 17.77 -3.05 -0.71
CA LEU A 25 17.56 -2.93 -2.15
C LEU A 25 17.05 -1.54 -2.55
N THR A 26 16.12 -0.98 -1.77
CA THR A 26 15.58 0.36 -2.01
C THR A 26 16.64 1.44 -1.84
N LEU A 27 17.49 1.31 -0.83
CA LEU A 27 18.61 2.24 -0.60
C LEU A 27 19.61 2.18 -1.76
N SER A 28 20.05 0.97 -2.15
CA SER A 28 20.96 0.78 -3.28
C SER A 28 20.37 1.35 -4.57
N TRP A 29 19.09 1.11 -4.85
CA TRP A 29 18.40 1.74 -5.98
C TRP A 29 18.46 3.27 -5.88
N PHE A 30 18.15 3.85 -4.72
CA PHE A 30 18.12 5.30 -4.53
C PHE A 30 19.49 5.94 -4.73
N GLU A 31 20.56 5.34 -4.19
CA GLU A 31 21.94 5.81 -4.30
C GLU A 31 22.43 5.89 -5.75
N HIS A 32 21.86 5.07 -6.64
CA HIS A 32 22.16 5.03 -8.07
C HIS A 32 21.00 5.56 -8.94
N SER A 33 20.00 6.22 -8.34
CA SER A 33 18.81 6.66 -9.06
C SER A 33 18.98 8.06 -9.67
N PRO A 34 18.33 8.34 -10.82
CA PRO A 34 18.20 9.71 -11.34
C PRO A 34 17.50 10.67 -10.37
N LEU A 35 16.73 10.15 -9.40
CA LEU A 35 16.09 10.95 -8.36
C LEU A 35 17.12 11.61 -7.45
N LEU A 36 18.15 10.86 -7.01
CA LEU A 36 19.21 11.43 -6.18
C LEU A 36 20.00 12.51 -6.94
N ASP A 37 20.27 12.29 -8.23
CA ASP A 37 20.94 13.27 -9.07
C ASP A 37 20.10 14.55 -9.24
N ALA A 38 18.79 14.42 -9.43
CA ALA A 38 17.87 15.54 -9.45
C ALA A 38 17.86 16.31 -8.12
N LEU A 39 17.86 15.61 -6.98
CA LEU A 39 17.94 16.24 -5.65
C LEU A 39 19.24 17.01 -5.44
N LYS A 40 20.39 16.45 -5.88
CA LYS A 40 21.70 17.13 -5.84
C LYS A 40 21.71 18.39 -6.72
N TRP A 41 21.09 18.34 -7.90
CA TRP A 41 20.96 19.51 -8.77
C TRP A 41 20.06 20.58 -8.16
N LEU A 42 18.91 20.20 -7.59
CA LEU A 42 17.99 21.12 -6.90
C LEU A 42 18.65 21.80 -5.69
N ALA A 43 19.56 21.12 -5.00
CA ALA A 43 20.33 21.69 -3.89
C ALA A 43 21.22 22.88 -4.31
N GLN A 44 21.44 23.11 -5.61
CA GLN A 44 22.18 24.27 -6.14
C GLN A 44 21.26 25.43 -6.56
N LYS A 45 19.94 25.29 -6.39
CA LYS A 45 18.93 26.28 -6.81
C LYS A 45 18.26 26.88 -5.59
N GLN A 46 17.88 28.15 -5.64
CA GLN A 46 17.16 28.82 -4.55
C GLN A 46 15.69 28.37 -4.49
N VAL A 47 15.49 27.11 -4.12
CA VAL A 47 14.18 26.44 -4.08
C VAL A 47 14.01 25.69 -2.76
N ARG A 48 12.75 25.52 -2.35
CA ARG A 48 12.37 24.63 -1.26
C ARG A 48 12.06 23.26 -1.84
N VAL A 49 12.65 22.21 -1.26
CA VAL A 49 12.36 20.82 -1.62
C VAL A 49 11.64 20.16 -0.45
N ILE A 50 10.49 19.54 -0.74
CA ILE A 50 9.74 18.71 0.22
C ILE A 50 9.82 17.27 -0.27
N ILE A 51 10.29 16.37 0.58
CA ILE A 51 10.39 14.94 0.30
C ILE A 51 9.41 14.21 1.22
N THR A 52 8.51 13.44 0.62
CA THR A 52 7.52 12.62 1.32
C THR A 52 7.06 11.46 0.43
N THR A 53 6.12 10.66 0.90
CA THR A 53 5.47 9.57 0.15
C THR A 53 3.97 9.65 0.36
N ASP A 54 3.18 9.14 -0.58
CA ASP A 54 1.73 9.06 -0.46
C ASP A 54 1.30 8.04 0.60
N HIS A 55 2.03 6.94 0.70
CA HIS A 55 1.86 5.91 1.71
C HIS A 55 3.16 5.13 1.91
N GLY A 56 3.24 4.34 2.97
CA GLY A 56 4.26 3.30 3.12
C GLY A 56 3.81 1.93 2.61
N THR A 57 4.42 0.86 3.09
CA THR A 57 4.08 -0.52 2.68
C THR A 57 4.33 -1.49 3.81
N ILE A 58 3.56 -2.57 3.87
CA ILE A 58 3.68 -3.63 4.87
C ILE A 58 3.73 -5.00 4.20
N ARG A 59 4.50 -5.92 4.78
CA ARG A 59 4.50 -7.33 4.38
C ARG A 59 3.29 -8.03 4.97
N VAL A 60 2.40 -8.51 4.11
CA VAL A 60 1.12 -9.11 4.53
C VAL A 60 1.26 -10.59 4.84
N LYS A 61 0.52 -11.09 5.84
CA LYS A 61 0.65 -12.48 6.32
C LYS A 61 -0.67 -13.16 6.64
N ARG A 62 -1.71 -12.39 6.97
CA ARG A 62 -3.00 -12.94 7.40
C ARG A 62 -4.07 -12.65 6.36
N ALA A 63 -4.53 -13.69 5.68
CA ALA A 63 -5.64 -13.57 4.75
C ALA A 63 -6.97 -13.39 5.52
N SER A 64 -7.79 -12.44 5.08
CA SER A 64 -9.16 -12.22 5.55
C SER A 64 -10.13 -12.34 4.38
N LYS A 65 -11.19 -13.11 4.59
CA LYS A 65 -12.22 -13.32 3.56
C LYS A 65 -13.06 -12.06 3.40
N VAL A 66 -13.23 -11.63 2.15
CA VAL A 66 -14.18 -10.59 1.79
C VAL A 66 -15.08 -11.04 0.64
N ILE A 67 -16.34 -10.64 0.68
CA ILE A 67 -17.29 -10.81 -0.42
C ILE A 67 -17.84 -9.44 -0.75
N GLY A 68 -17.84 -9.09 -2.03
CA GLY A 68 -18.42 -7.88 -2.58
C GLY A 68 -19.15 -8.16 -3.87
N ASP A 69 -19.77 -7.13 -4.43
CA ASP A 69 -20.37 -7.21 -5.77
C ASP A 69 -19.31 -7.18 -6.88
N ARG A 70 -19.76 -7.30 -8.14
CA ARG A 70 -18.86 -7.25 -9.31
C ARG A 70 -18.10 -5.92 -9.48
N ASN A 71 -18.59 -4.85 -8.85
CA ASN A 71 -17.99 -3.51 -8.95
C ASN A 71 -16.98 -3.27 -7.84
N THR A 72 -16.79 -4.22 -6.92
CA THR A 72 -15.82 -4.11 -5.85
C THR A 72 -14.41 -4.20 -6.44
N ASN A 73 -13.57 -3.23 -6.08
CA ASN A 73 -12.21 -3.09 -6.60
C ASN A 73 -11.29 -4.29 -6.26
N THR A 74 -10.15 -4.37 -6.93
CA THR A 74 -9.18 -5.46 -6.83
C THR A 74 -8.12 -5.25 -5.74
N ASN A 75 -8.01 -4.07 -5.13
CA ASN A 75 -6.98 -3.78 -4.12
C ASN A 75 -7.07 -4.75 -2.92
N LEU A 76 -5.93 -5.25 -2.44
CA LEU A 76 -5.87 -6.29 -1.41
C LEU A 76 -6.00 -5.75 0.01
N ARG A 77 -5.90 -4.44 0.19
CA ARG A 77 -5.79 -3.78 1.50
C ARG A 77 -6.95 -2.85 1.79
N TYR A 78 -7.67 -2.37 0.77
CA TYR A 78 -8.98 -1.75 0.95
C TYR A 78 -9.99 -2.26 -0.07
N LYS A 79 -11.26 -2.29 0.33
CA LYS A 79 -12.38 -2.51 -0.59
C LYS A 79 -13.34 -1.34 -0.56
N GLN A 80 -13.80 -0.94 -1.73
CA GLN A 80 -14.92 -0.04 -1.93
C GLN A 80 -16.05 -0.81 -2.61
N GLY A 81 -17.25 -0.77 -2.06
CA GLY A 81 -18.37 -1.49 -2.65
C GLY A 81 -19.67 -1.34 -1.89
N LYS A 82 -20.71 -2.00 -2.39
CA LYS A 82 -22.00 -2.15 -1.71
C LYS A 82 -22.06 -3.53 -1.06
N ASN A 83 -22.75 -3.64 0.07
CA ASN A 83 -23.04 -4.92 0.73
C ASN A 83 -21.79 -5.81 0.95
N LEU A 84 -20.68 -5.19 1.35
CA LEU A 84 -19.44 -5.91 1.65
C LEU A 84 -19.67 -6.83 2.86
N ASN A 85 -19.36 -8.11 2.71
CA ASN A 85 -19.30 -9.07 3.80
C ASN A 85 -17.83 -9.35 4.13
N TYR A 86 -17.44 -9.17 5.39
CA TYR A 86 -16.06 -9.20 5.86
C TYR A 86 -16.03 -9.57 7.34
N ILE A 87 -14.85 -9.97 7.82
CA ILE A 87 -14.63 -10.25 9.24
C ILE A 87 -14.43 -8.92 9.98
N ALA A 88 -15.39 -8.52 10.82
CA ALA A 88 -15.42 -7.17 11.42
C ALA A 88 -14.17 -6.80 12.23
N LYS A 89 -13.55 -7.75 12.94
CA LYS A 89 -12.33 -7.50 13.72
C LYS A 89 -11.13 -7.10 12.84
N ASP A 90 -11.08 -7.59 11.60
CA ASP A 90 -9.95 -7.46 10.69
C ASP A 90 -9.91 -6.09 9.98
N VAL A 91 -10.98 -5.29 10.07
CA VAL A 91 -11.15 -4.10 9.25
C VAL A 91 -11.47 -2.84 10.05
N PHE A 92 -11.09 -1.70 9.50
CA PHE A 92 -11.68 -0.41 9.83
C PHE A 92 -12.74 -0.09 8.77
N HIS A 93 -13.99 0.06 9.20
CA HIS A 93 -15.13 0.28 8.32
C HIS A 93 -15.57 1.74 8.34
N VAL A 94 -15.49 2.38 7.18
CA VAL A 94 -16.05 3.70 6.91
C VAL A 94 -17.41 3.51 6.24
N LYS A 95 -18.48 3.61 7.04
CA LYS A 95 -19.86 3.46 6.57
C LYS A 95 -20.27 4.59 5.61
N ASN A 96 -19.93 5.83 5.96
CA ASN A 96 -20.18 7.00 5.13
C ASN A 96 -18.83 7.53 4.60
N PRO A 97 -18.53 7.39 3.30
CA PRO A 97 -17.23 7.80 2.74
C PRO A 97 -16.81 9.23 3.08
N HIS A 98 -17.76 10.17 3.16
CA HIS A 98 -17.48 11.57 3.45
C HIS A 98 -16.86 11.80 4.83
N ASP A 99 -17.13 10.93 5.82
CA ASP A 99 -16.56 11.04 7.16
C ASP A 99 -15.02 10.85 7.14
N ALA A 100 -14.50 10.20 6.10
CA ALA A 100 -13.07 9.99 5.86
C ALA A 100 -12.55 10.78 4.65
N LEU A 101 -13.29 11.79 4.18
CA LEU A 101 -12.95 12.59 2.99
C LEU A 101 -12.81 11.75 1.70
N LEU A 102 -13.54 10.64 1.61
CA LEU A 102 -13.52 9.73 0.45
C LEU A 102 -14.69 9.99 -0.51
N PRO A 103 -14.51 9.71 -1.81
CA PRO A 103 -15.57 9.90 -2.79
C PRO A 103 -16.70 8.88 -2.59
N LYS A 104 -17.93 9.35 -2.73
CA LYS A 104 -19.13 8.53 -2.66
C LYS A 104 -19.66 8.26 -4.08
N LEU A 105 -19.25 7.12 -4.66
CA LEU A 105 -19.69 6.72 -6.01
C LEU A 105 -21.19 6.37 -6.06
N HIS A 106 -21.71 5.77 -5.00
CA HIS A 106 -23.13 5.49 -4.84
C HIS A 106 -23.61 5.77 -3.42
N VAL A 107 -24.92 6.02 -3.26
CA VAL A 107 -25.55 6.33 -1.97
C VAL A 107 -25.24 5.28 -0.89
N SER A 108 -25.13 4.01 -1.28
CA SER A 108 -24.86 2.87 -0.40
C SER A 108 -23.42 2.36 -0.39
N SER A 109 -22.49 3.06 -1.05
CA SER A 109 -21.08 2.65 -1.06
C SER A 109 -20.42 2.90 0.31
N SER A 110 -19.69 1.92 0.80
CA SER A 110 -18.82 2.03 1.98
C SER A 110 -17.37 1.66 1.62
N PHE A 111 -16.45 1.93 2.55
CA PHE A 111 -15.06 1.50 2.45
C PHE A 111 -14.69 0.64 3.65
N ILE A 112 -13.94 -0.44 3.41
CA ILE A 112 -13.24 -1.18 4.45
C ILE A 112 -11.75 -1.14 4.18
N PHE A 113 -10.97 -0.91 5.22
CA PHE A 113 -9.52 -0.91 5.19
C PHE A 113 -9.00 -2.03 6.09
N ALA A 114 -8.05 -2.81 5.60
CA ALA A 114 -7.43 -3.87 6.37
C ALA A 114 -6.53 -3.29 7.47
N LYS A 115 -6.59 -3.89 8.65
CA LYS A 115 -5.71 -3.58 9.78
C LYS A 115 -4.42 -4.40 9.69
N GLU A 116 -3.35 -3.88 10.31
CA GLU A 116 -2.11 -4.65 10.54
C GLU A 116 -1.60 -5.32 9.24
N ASP A 117 -1.09 -6.55 9.28
CA ASP A 117 -0.62 -7.31 8.11
C ASP A 117 -1.72 -8.12 7.40
N ILE A 118 -3.00 -7.72 7.54
CA ILE A 118 -4.15 -8.44 6.97
C ILE A 118 -4.37 -8.09 5.50
N TYR A 119 -4.69 -9.06 4.65
CA TYR A 119 -5.06 -8.79 3.25
C TYR A 119 -6.34 -9.51 2.85
N PHE A 120 -7.11 -8.89 1.98
CA PHE A 120 -8.40 -9.37 1.53
C PHE A 120 -8.27 -10.38 0.40
N VAL A 121 -8.94 -11.51 0.56
CA VAL A 121 -9.03 -12.56 -0.46
C VAL A 121 -10.50 -12.95 -0.66
N TYR A 122 -10.91 -13.04 -1.92
CA TYR A 122 -12.26 -13.50 -2.27
C TYR A 122 -12.36 -15.04 -2.11
N PRO A 123 -13.56 -15.60 -1.83
CA PRO A 123 -13.71 -17.05 -1.65
C PRO A 123 -13.36 -17.88 -2.89
N ASN A 124 -13.52 -17.32 -4.08
CA ASN A 124 -13.20 -18.01 -5.33
C ASN A 124 -11.67 -18.18 -5.45
N ASN A 125 -11.21 -19.40 -5.66
CA ASN A 125 -9.77 -19.76 -5.67
C ASN A 125 -9.00 -19.27 -4.42
N TYR A 126 -9.66 -19.28 -3.24
CA TYR A 126 -9.11 -18.74 -2.00
C TYR A 126 -7.67 -19.21 -1.71
N ASN A 127 -7.42 -20.53 -1.68
CA ASN A 127 -6.11 -21.08 -1.34
C ASN A 127 -5.00 -20.63 -2.32
N HIS A 128 -5.32 -20.52 -3.61
CA HIS A 128 -4.37 -20.03 -4.61
C HIS A 128 -3.95 -18.58 -4.29
N PHE A 129 -4.92 -17.70 -4.06
CA PHE A 129 -4.65 -16.29 -3.77
C PHE A 129 -4.03 -16.06 -2.40
N VAL A 130 -4.39 -16.86 -1.39
CA VAL A 130 -3.69 -16.85 -0.10
C VAL A 130 -2.21 -17.11 -0.32
N ASN A 131 -1.85 -18.21 -1.00
CA ASN A 131 -0.46 -18.56 -1.26
C ASN A 131 0.25 -17.53 -2.15
N TYR A 132 -0.45 -16.97 -3.14
CA TYR A 132 0.13 -16.04 -4.10
C TYR A 132 0.51 -14.68 -3.50
N PHE A 133 -0.28 -14.19 -2.54
CA PHE A 133 -0.09 -12.88 -1.91
C PHE A 133 0.55 -12.92 -0.52
N ASN A 134 0.60 -14.09 0.13
CA ASN A 134 1.26 -14.23 1.41
C ASN A 134 2.73 -13.76 1.32
N GLU A 135 3.19 -13.04 2.34
CA GLU A 135 4.55 -12.47 2.45
C GLU A 135 4.92 -11.44 1.36
N THR A 136 3.93 -10.95 0.61
CA THR A 136 4.13 -9.84 -0.35
C THR A 136 4.04 -8.47 0.34
N PHE A 137 4.72 -7.47 -0.20
CA PHE A 137 4.58 -6.08 0.26
C PHE A 137 3.35 -5.46 -0.40
N GLN A 138 2.45 -4.93 0.40
CA GLN A 138 1.20 -4.33 -0.04
C GLN A 138 1.00 -2.97 0.61
N HIS A 139 0.01 -2.23 0.11
CA HIS A 139 -0.39 -0.93 0.64
C HIS A 139 -1.88 -0.68 0.39
N GLY A 140 -2.41 0.34 1.05
CA GLY A 140 -3.80 0.78 0.94
C GLY A 140 -4.66 0.41 2.15
N GLY A 141 -4.09 -0.23 3.18
CA GLY A 141 -4.73 -0.48 4.46
C GLY A 141 -4.52 0.69 5.41
N ILE A 142 -4.68 0.42 6.71
CA ILE A 142 -4.48 1.41 7.78
C ILE A 142 -3.42 0.97 8.79
N SER A 143 -2.44 0.15 8.38
CA SER A 143 -1.32 -0.19 9.25
C SER A 143 -0.48 1.06 9.54
N LEU A 144 0.28 1.05 10.64
CA LEU A 144 1.14 2.19 10.97
C LEU A 144 2.22 2.41 9.92
N GLU A 145 2.76 1.33 9.35
CA GLU A 145 3.74 1.34 8.27
C GLU A 145 3.19 1.96 6.99
N GLU A 146 1.88 1.86 6.75
CA GLU A 146 1.22 2.47 5.59
C GLU A 146 0.90 3.95 5.84
N MET A 147 0.48 4.30 7.06
CA MET A 147 -0.07 5.62 7.40
C MET A 147 0.98 6.63 7.92
N ILE A 148 2.00 6.17 8.64
CA ILE A 148 3.06 7.04 9.16
C ILE A 148 4.12 7.19 8.08
N ILE A 149 4.12 8.37 7.45
CA ILE A 149 5.00 8.67 6.32
C ILE A 149 6.10 9.66 6.72
N PRO A 150 7.31 9.55 6.13
CA PRO A 150 8.33 10.57 6.28
C PRO A 150 7.90 11.89 5.62
N PHE A 151 8.29 12.99 6.25
CA PHE A 151 8.13 14.33 5.69
C PHE A 151 9.38 15.15 6.02
N ALA A 152 10.17 15.48 5.02
CA ALA A 152 11.38 16.27 5.16
C ALA A 152 11.32 17.52 4.28
N THR A 153 11.76 18.65 4.83
CA THR A 153 11.87 19.92 4.10
C THR A 153 13.32 20.36 4.06
N TYR A 154 13.80 20.69 2.87
CA TYR A 154 15.13 21.21 2.60
C TYR A 154 15.01 22.58 1.95
N THR A 155 15.90 23.49 2.35
CA THR A 155 16.06 24.80 1.75
C THR A 155 17.55 25.02 1.51
N THR A 156 17.89 25.66 0.40
CA THR A 156 19.26 26.12 0.20
C THR A 156 19.59 27.22 1.20
N LYS A 157 20.80 27.16 1.76
CA LYS A 157 21.35 28.25 2.56
C LYS A 157 21.62 29.47 1.69
#